data_AF-A0A2K3K8U5-F1
#
_entry.id   AF-A0A2K3K8U5-F1
#
_cell.length_a   1.000
_cell.length_b   1.000
_cell.length_c   1.000
_cell.angle_alpha   90.00
_cell.angle_beta   90.00
_cell.angle_gamma   90.00
#
_symmetry.space_group_name_H-M   'P 1'
#
loop_
_entity.id
_entity.type
_entity.pdbx_description
1 polymer ?
#
loop_
_entity_poly.entity_id
_entity_poly.type
_entity_poly.pdbx_seq_one_letter_code
_entity_poly.pdbx_strand_id
1 'polypeptide(L)'
;DIDGTHNSFEKTSLKTVRITDGSSKRKSYWTTETETAKTESDAKITLGLAPGELAIVNPNKKTAVGNEVGYRLIPAIPAHPLLVEDDYPQIRGAFTNYNVWVTPYNRTEKWAGGLFVDHSRGEDTLAVWTKK
;
A
#
# COMPACT_ATOMS: atom_id res chain seq x y z
N ASP A 1 -13.04 -7.00 5.75
CA ASP A 1 -13.03 -6.59 7.17
C ASP A 1 -12.38 -7.68 8.00
N ILE A 2 -11.11 -7.47 8.34
CA ILE A 2 -10.31 -8.45 9.09
C ILE A 2 -10.82 -8.46 10.54
N ASP A 3 -11.60 -9.48 10.89
CA ASP A 3 -12.19 -9.65 12.23
C ASP A 3 -12.92 -8.40 12.77
N GLY A 4 -13.56 -7.65 11.86
CA GLY A 4 -14.23 -6.37 12.13
C GLY A 4 -13.77 -5.23 11.21
N THR A 5 -14.41 -4.07 11.34
CA THR A 5 -14.23 -2.90 10.46
C THR A 5 -13.05 -2.00 10.84
N HIS A 6 -12.57 -2.05 12.08
CA HIS A 6 -11.46 -1.22 12.57
C HIS A 6 -10.13 -1.88 12.21
N ASN A 7 -9.64 -1.59 11.01
CA ASN A 7 -8.41 -2.17 10.48
C ASN A 7 -7.34 -1.10 10.23
N SER A 8 -6.10 -1.54 10.10
CA SER A 8 -4.96 -0.70 9.74
C SER A 8 -4.14 -1.37 8.65
N PHE A 9 -3.47 -0.56 7.85
CA PHE A 9 -2.55 -1.05 6.82
C PHE A 9 -1.12 -0.95 7.33
N GLU A 10 -0.40 -2.06 7.28
CA GLU A 10 0.98 -2.15 7.70
C GLU A 10 1.89 -2.51 6.53
N LYS A 11 3.02 -1.80 6.47
CA LYS A 11 4.12 -2.08 5.58
C LYS A 11 5.30 -2.59 6.39
N THR A 12 5.61 -3.86 6.25
CA THR A 12 6.74 -4.50 6.91
C THR A 12 7.92 -4.55 5.94
N SER A 13 8.82 -3.58 6.04
CA SER A 13 9.99 -3.47 5.17
C SER A 13 11.10 -4.42 5.63
N LEU A 14 11.84 -5.02 4.68
CA LEU A 14 13.02 -5.83 4.98
C LEU A 14 14.27 -4.93 4.89
N LYS A 15 14.97 -4.74 6.02
CA LYS A 15 16.12 -3.84 6.14
C LYS A 15 17.40 -4.64 6.40
N THR A 16 18.42 -4.40 5.58
CA THR A 16 19.75 -4.96 5.81
C THR A 16 20.46 -4.15 6.90
N VAL A 17 20.93 -4.85 7.93
CA VAL A 17 21.72 -4.29 9.03
C VAL A 17 23.17 -4.74 8.86
N ARG A 18 24.10 -3.77 8.81
CA ARG A 18 25.54 -4.04 8.80
C ARG A 18 26.08 -3.99 10.23
N ILE A 19 26.87 -4.99 10.60
CA ILE A 19 27.50 -5.07 11.92
C ILE A 19 28.85 -4.36 11.83
N THR A 20 29.08 -3.37 12.70
CA THR A 20 30.28 -2.52 12.69
C THR A 20 31.01 -2.47 14.03
N ASP A 21 30.39 -2.95 15.10
CA ASP A 21 30.87 -2.87 16.48
C ASP A 21 31.71 -4.09 16.91
N GLY A 22 31.89 -5.07 16.03
CA GLY A 22 32.64 -6.30 16.32
C GLY A 22 31.87 -7.30 17.19
N SER A 23 30.58 -7.07 17.48
CA SER A 23 29.74 -7.95 18.30
C SER A 23 29.52 -9.35 17.68
N SER A 24 29.82 -9.53 16.40
CA SER A 24 29.65 -10.78 15.68
C SER A 24 30.72 -11.01 14.62
N LYS A 25 30.95 -12.28 14.28
CA LYS A 25 31.74 -12.69 13.10
C LYS A 25 30.99 -12.41 11.78
N ARG A 26 29.67 -12.30 11.81
CA ARG A 26 28.85 -11.93 10.65
C ARG A 26 29.08 -10.46 10.31
N LYS A 27 29.08 -10.15 9.01
CA LYS A 27 29.18 -8.76 8.51
C LYS A 27 27.81 -8.07 8.43
N SER A 28 26.74 -8.84 8.25
CA SER A 28 25.37 -8.32 8.14
C SER A 28 24.32 -9.39 8.39
N TYR A 29 23.09 -8.93 8.61
CA TYR A 29 21.83 -9.69 8.60
C TYR A 29 20.72 -8.78 8.08
N TRP A 30 19.49 -9.28 7.96
CA TRP A 30 18.32 -8.45 7.69
C TRP A 30 17.32 -8.59 8.84
N THR A 31 16.50 -7.56 9.03
CA THR A 31 15.40 -7.55 9.99
C THR A 31 14.18 -6.89 9.35
N THR A 32 13.04 -6.97 10.03
CA THR A 32 11.81 -6.29 9.66
C THR A 32 11.69 -4.95 10.37
N GLU A 33 11.13 -3.96 9.69
CA GLU A 33 10.65 -2.70 10.26
C GLU A 33 9.21 -2.49 9.78
N THR A 34 8.27 -2.50 10.72
CA THR A 34 6.84 -2.39 10.43
C THR A 34 6.38 -0.96 10.70
N GLU A 35 5.74 -0.37 9.69
CA GLU A 35 5.16 0.96 9.75
C GLU A 35 3.66 0.88 9.45
N THR A 36 2.84 1.47 10.31
CA THR A 36 1.41 1.64 10.07
C THR A 36 1.18 2.91 9.25
N ALA A 37 0.52 2.79 8.09
CA ALA A 37 0.13 3.94 7.29
C ALA A 37 -0.91 4.78 8.04
N LYS A 38 -0.65 6.09 8.17
CA LYS A 38 -1.52 7.00 8.93
C LYS A 38 -2.53 7.71 8.04
N THR A 39 -2.17 7.91 6.78
CA THR A 39 -2.97 8.62 5.78
C THR A 39 -3.04 7.82 4.48
N GLU A 40 -3.95 8.21 3.59
CA GLU A 40 -4.05 7.61 2.25
C GLU A 40 -2.78 7.79 1.43
N SER A 41 -2.06 8.91 1.65
CA SER A 41 -0.79 9.17 0.97
C SER A 41 0.32 8.21 1.38
N ASP A 42 0.37 7.79 2.65
CA ASP A 42 1.32 6.79 3.14
C ASP A 42 1.05 5.39 2.54
N ALA A 43 -0.19 5.14 2.11
CA ALA A 43 -0.66 3.86 1.61
C ALA A 43 -0.67 3.74 0.07
N LYS A 44 -0.03 4.67 -0.64
CA LYS A 44 0.21 4.60 -2.10
C LYS A 44 1.51 3.84 -2.37
N ILE A 45 1.41 2.59 -2.84
CA ILE A 45 2.57 1.70 -2.94
C ILE A 45 2.92 1.39 -4.41
N THR A 46 4.17 1.68 -4.76
CA THR A 46 4.83 1.15 -5.96
C THR A 46 5.62 -0.10 -5.57
N LEU A 47 5.17 -1.27 -6.01
CA LEU A 47 5.82 -2.53 -5.77
C LEU A 47 7.17 -2.60 -6.51
N GLY A 48 8.16 -3.29 -5.93
CA GLY A 48 9.47 -3.48 -6.55
C GLY A 48 10.54 -2.42 -6.19
N LEU A 49 10.17 -1.29 -5.57
CA LEU A 49 11.15 -0.28 -5.11
C LEU A 49 11.97 -0.77 -3.91
N ALA A 50 11.34 -1.51 -3.00
CA ALA A 50 11.99 -2.10 -1.83
C ALA A 50 11.28 -3.41 -1.44
N PRO A 51 12.01 -4.39 -0.89
CA PRO A 51 11.41 -5.62 -0.41
C PRO A 51 10.59 -5.35 0.87
N GLY A 52 9.38 -5.87 0.92
CA GLY A 52 8.53 -5.77 2.08
C GLY A 52 7.23 -6.54 1.92
N GLU A 53 6.55 -6.74 3.04
CA GLU A 53 5.22 -7.35 3.09
C GLU A 53 4.17 -6.25 3.29
N LEU A 54 3.03 -6.41 2.62
CA LEU A 54 1.88 -5.52 2.74
C LEU A 54 0.75 -6.28 3.42
N ALA A 55 0.31 -5.81 4.59
CA ALA A 55 -0.70 -6.48 5.38
C ALA A 55 -1.83 -5.53 5.80
N ILE A 56 -3.04 -6.07 5.87
CA ILE A 56 -4.16 -5.44 6.55
C ILE A 56 -4.35 -6.20 7.86
N VAL A 57 -4.29 -5.49 8.97
CA VAL A 57 -4.36 -6.03 10.32
C VAL A 57 -5.54 -5.43 11.10
N ASN A 58 -5.99 -6.16 12.11
CA ASN A 58 -6.88 -5.62 13.13
C ASN A 58 -6.10 -5.39 14.43
N PRO A 59 -5.75 -4.14 14.76
CA PRO A 59 -4.91 -3.85 15.93
C PRO A 59 -5.63 -4.14 17.26
N ASN A 60 -6.95 -4.29 17.24
CA ASN A 60 -7.78 -4.57 18.42
C ASN A 60 -7.92 -6.07 18.72
N LYS A 61 -7.42 -6.94 17.83
CA LYS A 61 -7.58 -8.39 17.91
C LYS A 61 -6.23 -9.06 17.81
N LYS A 62 -5.84 -9.77 18.87
CA LYS A 62 -4.54 -10.41 18.99
C LYS A 62 -4.69 -11.91 19.20
N THR A 63 -3.75 -12.66 18.63
CA THR A 63 -3.55 -14.09 18.91
C THR A 63 -3.12 -14.29 20.36
N ALA A 64 -3.17 -15.54 20.86
CA ALA A 64 -2.76 -15.86 22.22
C ALA A 64 -1.30 -15.45 22.55
N VAL A 65 -0.43 -15.40 21.53
CA VAL A 65 0.98 -14.99 21.67
C VAL A 65 1.20 -13.47 21.47
N GLY A 66 0.13 -12.70 21.20
CA GLY A 66 0.17 -11.24 21.16
C GLY A 66 0.31 -10.60 19.77
N ASN A 67 0.44 -11.38 18.70
CA ASN A 67 0.48 -10.84 17.33
C ASN A 67 -0.91 -10.43 16.87
N GLU A 68 -1.00 -9.32 16.13
CA GLU A 68 -2.24 -8.84 15.52
C GLU A 68 -2.72 -9.82 14.44
N VAL A 69 -4.04 -10.03 14.36
CA VAL A 69 -4.62 -10.84 13.29
C VAL A 69 -4.63 -10.05 11.98
N GLY A 70 -4.27 -10.69 10.88
CA GLY A 70 -4.08 -10.00 9.61
C GLY A 70 -4.08 -10.92 8.40
N TYR A 71 -4.26 -10.32 7.23
CA TYR A 71 -4.01 -10.95 5.94
C TYR A 71 -2.98 -10.13 5.17
N ARG A 72 -2.11 -10.81 4.42
CA ARG A 72 -1.11 -10.17 3.57
C ARG A 72 -1.37 -10.42 2.09
N LEU A 73 -0.99 -9.45 1.27
CA LEU A 73 -0.99 -9.58 -0.18
C LEU A 73 0.33 -10.19 -0.65
N ILE A 74 0.25 -11.28 -1.42
CA ILE A 74 1.38 -11.82 -2.18
C ILE A 74 1.08 -11.55 -3.65
N PRO A 75 1.63 -10.47 -4.24
CA PRO A 75 1.32 -10.09 -5.61
C PRO A 75 2.10 -10.96 -6.62
N ALA A 76 1.60 -11.01 -7.85
CA ALA A 76 2.40 -11.43 -9.00
C ALA A 76 3.46 -10.35 -9.34
N ILE A 77 4.25 -10.59 -10.38
CA ILE A 77 5.18 -9.56 -10.90
C ILE A 77 4.36 -8.32 -11.32
N PRO A 78 4.65 -7.13 -10.77
CA PRO A 78 3.86 -5.93 -11.04
C PRO A 78 4.13 -5.41 -12.46
N ALA A 79 3.09 -4.86 -13.09
CA ALA A 79 3.21 -3.96 -14.22
C ALA A 79 3.09 -2.51 -13.74
N HIS A 80 3.74 -1.60 -14.44
CA HIS A 80 3.71 -0.16 -14.16
C HIS A 80 3.26 0.60 -15.41
N PRO A 81 2.59 1.75 -15.27
CA PRO A 81 2.21 2.57 -16.42
C PRO A 81 3.46 3.00 -17.20
N LEU A 82 3.35 2.97 -18.52
CA LEU A 82 4.39 3.41 -19.46
C LEU A 82 4.04 4.74 -20.15
N LEU A 83 2.81 5.22 -19.96
CA LEU A 83 2.40 6.54 -20.42
C LEU A 83 2.96 7.62 -19.50
N VAL A 84 3.19 8.81 -20.04
CA VAL A 84 3.52 9.98 -19.23
C VAL A 84 2.30 10.40 -18.40
N GLU A 85 2.53 10.88 -17.18
CA GLU A 85 1.45 11.13 -16.21
C GLU A 85 0.47 12.22 -16.67
N ASP A 86 0.93 13.15 -17.50
CA ASP A 86 0.14 14.25 -18.07
C ASP A 86 -0.56 13.90 -19.39
N ASP A 87 -0.44 12.65 -19.87
CA ASP A 87 -1.19 12.19 -21.04
C ASP A 87 -2.68 12.01 -20.70
N TYR A 88 -3.57 12.38 -21.62
CA TYR A 88 -5.02 12.38 -21.38
C TYR A 88 -5.56 11.00 -20.93
N PRO A 89 -5.15 9.86 -21.55
CA PRO A 89 -5.57 8.55 -21.09
C PRO A 89 -5.02 8.22 -19.69
N GLN A 90 -3.80 8.67 -19.36
CA GLN A 90 -3.19 8.42 -18.05
C GLN A 90 -3.88 9.24 -16.95
N ILE A 91 -4.26 10.49 -17.23
CA ILE A 91 -5.08 11.32 -16.32
C ILE A 91 -6.43 10.64 -16.03
N ARG A 92 -7.09 10.11 -17.07
CA ARG A 92 -8.37 9.38 -16.92
C ARG A 92 -8.19 8.03 -16.21
N GLY A 93 -7.04 7.39 -16.40
CA GLY A 93 -6.65 6.10 -15.83
C GLY A 93 -5.75 6.19 -14.60
N ALA A 94 -5.74 7.33 -13.88
CA ALA A 94 -4.76 7.64 -12.84
C ALA A 94 -4.79 6.68 -11.63
N PHE A 95 -5.84 5.85 -11.49
CA PHE A 95 -5.86 4.75 -10.52
C PHE A 95 -4.76 3.70 -10.76
N THR A 96 -4.12 3.69 -11.93
CA THR A 96 -2.97 2.82 -12.27
C THR A 96 -1.62 3.37 -11.80
N ASN A 97 -1.56 4.61 -11.29
CA ASN A 97 -0.29 5.26 -10.90
C ASN A 97 0.44 4.54 -9.76
N TYR A 98 -0.28 3.78 -8.93
CA TYR A 98 0.29 2.91 -7.89
C TYR A 98 -0.30 1.50 -8.00
N ASN A 99 0.47 0.51 -7.56
CA ASN A 99 0.04 -0.89 -7.59
C ASN A 99 -0.97 -1.21 -6.48
N VAL A 100 -0.84 -0.55 -5.32
CA VAL A 100 -1.74 -0.71 -4.18
C VAL A 100 -2.10 0.66 -3.64
N TRP A 101 -3.37 0.80 -3.26
CA TRP A 101 -3.96 1.96 -2.60
C TRP A 101 -4.75 1.46 -1.40
N VAL A 102 -4.83 2.27 -0.34
CA VAL A 102 -5.75 2.04 0.78
C VAL A 102 -6.47 3.34 1.08
N THR A 103 -7.80 3.28 1.17
CA THR A 103 -8.67 4.44 1.44
C THR A 103 -9.60 4.15 2.62
N PRO A 104 -10.01 5.16 3.39
CA PRO A 104 -11.13 5.02 4.31
C PRO A 104 -12.38 4.58 3.56
N TYR A 105 -13.20 3.75 4.22
CA TYR A 105 -14.45 3.31 3.63
C TYR A 105 -15.37 4.52 3.35
N ASN A 106 -15.76 4.67 2.08
CA ASN A 106 -16.79 5.61 1.66
C ASN A 106 -17.77 4.90 0.72
N ARG A 107 -19.07 4.94 1.05
CA ARG A 107 -20.13 4.23 0.31
C ARG A 107 -20.24 4.69 -1.15
N THR A 108 -19.83 5.92 -1.47
CA THR A 108 -19.95 6.48 -2.83
C THR A 108 -18.69 6.30 -3.68
N GLU A 109 -17.53 6.04 -3.07
CA GLU A 109 -16.25 5.85 -3.76
C GLU A 109 -16.12 4.41 -4.25
N LYS A 110 -16.79 4.09 -5.37
CA LYS A 110 -16.94 2.71 -5.87
C LYS A 110 -16.17 2.41 -7.15
N TRP A 111 -15.93 3.43 -7.97
CA TRP A 111 -15.47 3.27 -9.35
C TRP A 111 -14.14 4.00 -9.54
N ALA A 112 -13.01 3.30 -9.63
CA ALA A 112 -11.68 3.92 -9.59
C ALA A 112 -11.42 4.96 -10.69
N GLY A 113 -12.09 4.86 -11.84
CA GLY A 113 -12.06 5.84 -12.94
C GLY A 113 -13.18 6.90 -12.90
N GLY A 114 -14.03 6.88 -11.87
CA GLY A 114 -15.20 7.74 -11.69
C GLY A 114 -16.52 7.09 -12.09
N LEU A 115 -17.64 7.69 -11.66
CA LEU A 115 -18.99 7.19 -11.96
C LEU A 115 -19.33 7.25 -13.47
N PHE A 116 -18.89 8.31 -14.16
CA PHE A 116 -19.11 8.52 -15.59
C PHE A 116 -17.78 8.55 -16.34
N VAL A 117 -17.43 7.43 -16.97
CA VAL A 117 -16.09 7.20 -17.56
C VAL A 117 -16.03 7.54 -19.06
N ASP A 118 -17.12 7.38 -19.78
CA ASP A 118 -17.18 7.75 -21.20
C ASP A 118 -16.96 9.25 -21.35
N HIS A 119 -16.04 9.64 -22.24
CA HIS A 119 -15.55 11.01 -22.39
C HIS A 119 -15.14 11.73 -21.09
N SER A 120 -14.71 10.98 -20.06
CA SER A 120 -14.31 11.55 -18.77
C SER A 120 -13.09 12.47 -18.85
N ARG A 121 -12.99 13.39 -17.90
CA ARG A 121 -11.85 14.32 -17.75
C ARG A 121 -10.86 13.92 -16.65
N GLY A 122 -11.07 12.78 -16.00
CA GLY A 122 -10.21 12.29 -14.90
C GLY A 122 -10.40 13.02 -13.56
N GLU A 123 -11.49 13.77 -13.40
CA GLU A 123 -11.76 14.61 -12.22
C GLU A 123 -12.38 13.84 -11.03
N ASP A 124 -12.83 12.60 -11.24
CA ASP A 124 -13.50 11.75 -10.23
C ASP A 124 -12.79 10.39 -10.07
N THR A 125 -11.47 10.36 -10.15
CA THR A 125 -10.70 9.11 -10.03
C THR A 125 -10.25 8.84 -8.60
N LEU A 126 -9.85 7.60 -8.32
CA LEU A 126 -9.19 7.22 -7.05
C LEU A 126 -8.01 8.14 -6.71
N ALA A 127 -7.26 8.56 -7.73
CA ALA A 127 -6.14 9.48 -7.56
C ALA A 127 -6.59 10.88 -7.11
N VAL A 128 -7.81 11.31 -7.45
CA VAL A 128 -8.40 12.58 -6.97
C VAL A 128 -8.94 12.44 -5.56
N TRP A 129 -9.63 11.34 -5.24
CA TRP A 129 -10.21 11.11 -3.90
C TRP A 129 -9.15 11.14 -2.81
N THR A 130 -7.99 10.54 -3.09
CA THR A 130 -6.85 10.37 -2.16
C THR A 130 -5.87 11.55 -2.13
N LYS A 131 -6.26 12.75 -2.58
CA LYS A 131 -5.43 13.97 -2.48
C LYS A 131 -5.48 14.65 -1.11
N LYS A 132 -6.38 14.19 -0.23
CA LYS A 132 -6.69 14.84 1.04
C LYS A 132 -5.69 14.48 2.15
#